data_AF-A0A945LH81-F1
#
_entry.id   AF-A0A945LH81-F1
#
_cell.length_a   1.000
_cell.length_b   1.000
_cell.length_c   1.000
_cell.angle_alpha   90.00
_cell.angle_beta   90.00
_cell.angle_gamma   90.00
#
_symmetry.space_group_name_H-M   'P 1'
#
loop_
_entity.id
_entity.type
_entity.pdbx_description
1 polymer ?
#
loop_
_entity_poly.entity_id
_entity_poly.type
_entity_poly.pdbx_seq_one_letter_code
_entity_poly.pdbx_strand_id
1 'polypeptide(L)' 'MAKIKSDYRGLTGPEKAAIFMLAVGNQHSAPLFEKMDDEEIRNLSQAMSSLGTVSAGIIERLFVEFADQLSSA' A
#
# COMPACT_ATOMS: atom_id res chain seq x y z
N MET A 1 -18.74 2.59 -10.12
CA MET A 1 -17.72 3.57 -10.57
C MET A 1 -16.52 3.42 -9.66
N ALA A 2 -15.34 3.08 -10.18
CA ALA A 2 -14.12 3.03 -9.37
C ALA A 2 -13.78 4.45 -8.90
N LYS A 3 -13.71 4.69 -7.59
CA LYS A 3 -13.18 5.95 -7.06
C LYS A 3 -11.71 6.03 -7.46
N ILE A 4 -11.35 7.09 -8.19
CA ILE A 4 -9.95 7.39 -8.49
C ILE A 4 -9.39 8.05 -7.24
N LYS A 5 -8.42 7.41 -6.60
CA LYS A 5 -7.70 8.02 -5.49
C LYS A 5 -6.58 8.88 -6.07
N SER A 6 -6.73 10.19 -5.96
CA SER A 6 -5.80 11.19 -6.50
C SER A 6 -5.05 11.99 -5.44
N ASP A 7 -5.51 11.96 -4.18
CA ASP A 7 -4.86 12.66 -3.07
C ASP A 7 -4.08 11.72 -2.16
N TYR A 8 -2.77 11.95 -2.11
CA TYR A 8 -1.83 11.24 -1.24
C TYR A 8 -2.08 11.52 0.25
N ARG A 9 -2.48 12.75 0.61
CA ARG A 9 -2.62 13.17 2.02
C ARG A 9 -3.80 12.48 2.72
N GLY A 10 -4.78 12.03 1.95
CA GLY A 10 -5.94 11.29 2.45
C GLY A 10 -5.71 9.78 2.58
N LEU A 11 -4.51 9.27 2.32
CA LEU A 11 -4.21 7.85 2.44
C LEU A 11 -3.98 7.46 3.90
N THR A 12 -4.78 6.51 4.38
CA THR A 12 -4.57 5.87 5.69
C THR A 12 -3.39 4.90 5.64
N GLY A 13 -2.88 4.49 6.81
CA GLY A 13 -1.81 3.49 6.92
C GLY A 13 -2.09 2.18 6.17
N PRO A 14 -3.26 1.53 6.38
CA PRO A 14 -3.61 0.30 5.66
C PRO A 14 -3.68 0.49 4.15
N GLU A 15 -4.16 1.64 3.69
CA GLU A 15 -4.22 1.97 2.26
C GLU A 15 -2.83 2.19 1.66
N LYS A 16 -1.93 2.87 2.39
CA LYS A 16 -0.52 2.98 2.01
C LYS A 16 0.14 1.60 1.92
N ALA A 17 -0.06 0.74 2.93
CA ALA A 17 0.47 -0.61 2.93
C ALA A 17 -0.07 -1.44 1.76
N ALA A 18 -1.38 -1.35 1.47
CA ALA A 18 -2.00 -2.01 0.34
C ALA A 18 -1.42 -1.53 -1.00
N ILE A 19 -1.25 -0.22 -1.20
CA ILE A 19 -0.61 0.34 -2.40
C ILE A 19 0.82 -0.20 -2.53
N PHE A 20 1.59 -0.20 -1.44
CA PHE A 20 2.98 -0.67 -1.45
C PHE A 20 3.07 -2.14 -1.84
N MET A 21 2.26 -2.99 -1.20
CA MET A 21 2.19 -4.43 -1.44
C MET A 21 1.78 -4.77 -2.87
N LEU A 22 0.85 -4.00 -3.45
CA LEU A 22 0.45 -4.14 -4.85
C LEU A 22 1.54 -3.64 -5.81
N ALA A 23 2.25 -2.57 -5.47
CA ALA A 23 3.28 -1.97 -6.32
C ALA A 23 4.58 -2.79 -6.38
N VAL A 24 5.00 -3.43 -5.27
CA VAL A 24 6.17 -4.31 -5.25
C VAL A 24 5.91 -5.67 -5.91
N GLY A 25 4.64 -6.05 -6.07
CA GLY A 25 4.24 -7.31 -6.70
C GLY A 25 4.46 -8.55 -5.84
N ASN A 26 3.90 -9.67 -6.31
CA ASN A 26 3.78 -10.90 -5.52
C ASN A 26 5.11 -11.49 -5.04
N GLN A 27 6.19 -11.37 -5.81
CA GLN A 27 7.49 -11.91 -5.41
C GLN A 27 8.01 -11.27 -4.11
N HIS A 28 7.73 -9.99 -3.90
CA HIS A 28 8.20 -9.25 -2.73
C HIS A 28 7.14 -9.19 -1.62
N SER A 29 5.85 -9.23 -1.97
CA SER A 29 4.77 -9.20 -0.98
C SER A 29 4.43 -10.56 -0.37
N ALA A 30 4.69 -11.69 -1.04
CA ALA A 30 4.35 -13.02 -0.52
C ALA A 30 5.03 -13.34 0.83
N PRO A 31 6.35 -13.11 1.02
CA PRO A 31 6.99 -13.35 2.32
C PRO A 31 6.49 -12.41 3.43
N LEU A 32 5.88 -11.27 3.09
CA LEU A 32 5.25 -10.37 4.06
C LEU A 32 3.91 -10.93 4.51
N PHE A 33 3.10 -11.45 3.58
CA PHE A 33 1.84 -12.13 3.92
C PHE A 33 2.05 -13.36 4.81
N GLU A 34 3.12 -14.13 4.60
CA GLU A 34 3.44 -15.29 5.45
C GLU A 34 3.78 -14.93 6.90
N LYS A 35 4.10 -13.66 7.17
CA LYS A 35 4.43 -13.15 8.51
C LYS A 35 3.25 -12.51 9.21
N MET A 36 2.13 -12.34 8.50
CA MET A 36 0.91 -11.71 9.01
C MET A 36 -0.04 -12.76 9.58
N ASP A 37 -0.85 -12.36 10.55
CA ASP A 37 -1.98 -13.17 11.00
C ASP A 37 -3.22 -13.03 10.09
N ASP A 38 -4.21 -13.89 10.31
CA ASP A 38 -5.43 -13.92 9.49
C ASP A 38 -6.20 -12.58 9.53
N GLU A 39 -6.16 -11.85 10.64
CA GLU A 39 -6.84 -10.57 10.80
C GLU A 39 -6.12 -9.47 10.01
N GLU A 40 -4.80 -9.42 10.09
CA GLU A 40 -3.94 -8.52 9.32
C GLU A 40 -4.10 -8.76 7.82
N ILE A 41 -4.04 -10.02 7.37
CA ILE A 41 -4.24 -10.39 5.96
C ILE A 41 -5.62 -9.94 5.50
N ARG A 42 -6.66 -10.17 6.31
CA ARG A 42 -8.04 -9.76 5.99
C ARG A 42 -8.17 -8.25 5.88
N ASN A 43 -7.62 -7.50 6.83
CA ASN A 43 -7.68 -6.04 6.84
C ASN A 43 -6.94 -5.43 5.64
N LEU A 44 -5.74 -5.95 5.34
CA LEU A 44 -4.94 -5.51 4.19
C LEU A 44 -5.64 -5.84 2.87
N SER A 45 -6.21 -7.05 2.74
CA SER A 45 -6.94 -7.47 1.54
C SER A 45 -8.19 -6.61 1.30
N GLN A 46 -8.91 -6.24 2.36
CA GLN A 46 -10.03 -5.30 2.25
C GLN A 46 -9.55 -3.93 1.75
N ALA A 47 -8.46 -3.40 2.32
CA ALA A 47 -7.87 -2.14 1.87
C ALA A 47 -7.49 -2.22 0.38
N MET A 48 -6.82 -3.28 -0.07
CA MET A 48 -6.48 -3.52 -1.48
C MET A 48 -7.70 -3.48 -2.40
N SER A 49 -8.77 -4.18 -2.03
CA SER A 49 -10.02 -4.22 -2.82
C SER A 49 -10.72 -2.86 -2.92
N SER A 50 -10.48 -1.97 -1.94
CA SER A 50 -11.13 -0.66 -1.83
C SER A 50 -10.43 0.47 -2.61
N LEU A 51 -9.16 0.28 -2.98
CA LEU A 51 -8.29 1.35 -3.52
C LEU A 51 -8.67 1.82 -4.93
N GLY A 52 -9.33 0.98 -5.73
CA GLY A 52 -9.65 1.30 -7.12
C GLY A 52 -8.39 1.59 -7.95
N THR A 53 -8.46 2.60 -8.83
CA THR A 53 -7.30 3.02 -9.62
C THR A 53 -6.46 4.02 -8.82
N VAL A 54 -5.18 3.70 -8.67
CA VAL A 54 -4.18 4.55 -8.01
C VAL A 54 -3.26 5.15 -9.07
N SER A 55 -3.01 6.46 -9.01
CA SER A 55 -2.13 7.13 -9.97
C SER A 55 -0.66 6.83 -9.69
N ALA A 56 0.17 6.78 -10.74
CA ALA A 56 1.61 6.56 -10.61
C ALA A 56 2.30 7.59 -9.69
N GLY A 57 1.86 8.85 -9.73
CA GLY A 57 2.40 9.91 -8.87
C GLY A 57 2.15 9.70 -7.37
N ILE A 58 1.07 9.01 -7.00
CA ILE A 58 0.84 8.60 -5.60
C ILE A 58 1.83 7.51 -5.19
N ILE A 59 2.06 6.55 -6.08
CA ILE A 59 2.98 5.44 -5.84
C ILE A 59 4.40 5.99 -5.64
N GLU A 60 4.91 6.80 -6.58
CA GLU A 60 6.24 7.42 -6.45
C GLU A 60 6.41 8.18 -5.12
N ARG A 61 5.43 9.01 -4.77
CA ARG A 61 5.48 9.77 -3.53
C ARG A 61 5.50 8.87 -2.28
N LEU A 62 4.78 7.76 -2.32
CA LEU A 62 4.79 6.77 -1.23
C LEU A 62 6.18 6.16 -1.04
N PHE A 63 6.83 5.77 -2.13
CA PHE A 63 8.17 5.17 -2.08
C PHE A 63 9.23 6.17 -1.61
N VAL A 64 9.14 7.44 -2.01
CA VAL A 64 10.04 8.50 -1.51
C VAL A 64 9.86 8.69 -0.01
N GLU A 65 8.62 8.85 0.48
CA GLU A 65 8.36 8.98 1.93
C GLU A 65 8.90 7.78 2.71
N PHE A 66 8.70 6.57 2.20
CA PHE A 66 9.18 5.35 2.84
C PHE A 66 10.72 5.28 2.89
N ALA A 67 11.40 5.64 1.79
CA ALA A 67 12.87 5.68 1.75
C ALA A 67 13.44 6.74 2.71
N ASP A 68 12.82 7.92 2.77
CA ASP A 68 13.20 8.99 3.70
C ASP A 68 13.08 8.53 5.16
N GLN A 69 11.97 7.88 5.51
CA GLN A 69 11.74 7.32 6.85
C GLN A 69 12.76 6.23 7.21
N LEU A 70 13.08 5.35 6.26
CA LEU A 70 14.09 4.30 6.47
C LEU A 70 15.50 4.87 6.67
N SER A 71 15.85 5.94 5.95
CA SER A 71 17.16 6.60 6.08
C SER A 71 17.32 7.40 7.37
N SER A 72 16.20 7.78 7.99
CA SER A 72 16.15 8.55 9.24
C SER A 72 16.06 7.66 10.49
N ALA A 73 15.93 6.34 10.31
CA ALA A 73 15.87 5.33 11.37
C ALA A 73 17.23 4.67 11.60
#